data_AF-A0A9W6P2G2-F1
#
_entry.id   AF-A0A9W6P2G2-F1
#
_cell.length_a   1.000
_cell.length_b   1.000
_cell.length_c   1.000
_cell.angle_alpha   90.00
_cell.angle_beta   90.00
_cell.angle_gamma   90.00
#
_symmetry.space_group_name_H-M   'P 1'
#
loop_
_entity.id
_entity.type
_entity.pdbx_description
1 polymer ?
#
loop_
_entity_poly.entity_id
_entity_poly.type
_entity_poly.pdbx_seq_one_letter_code
_entity_poly.pdbx_strand_id
1 'polypeptide(L)'
;MSDEHHDDHGNTLSAWFLTASWIVIWTVAGVAIIAGQSLITWTIVALVGSIACAAVAGVMKRAGLGRKTPRPLPMTREQYDASLLAKTKDLLVPERQTSDDEGDEPASRKAHDRASVSAGNE
;
A
#
# COMPACT_ATOMS: atom_id res chain seq x y z
N MET A 1 9.24 14.28 8.14
CA MET A 1 8.18 14.42 7.11
C MET A 1 8.51 13.50 5.95
N SER A 2 8.31 12.20 6.12
CA SER A 2 8.63 11.22 5.08
C SER A 2 7.81 9.96 5.30
N ASP A 3 6.49 10.11 5.22
CA ASP A 3 5.60 8.99 4.87
C ASP A 3 5.10 9.25 3.45
N GLU A 4 6.03 9.31 2.50
CA GLU A 4 5.69 9.17 1.10
C GLU A 4 5.37 7.68 0.91
N HIS A 5 4.08 7.37 1.04
CA HIS A 5 3.55 6.02 1.01
C HIS A 5 3.93 5.34 -0.30
N HIS A 6 4.94 4.47 -0.25
CA HIS A 6 5.39 3.59 -1.34
C HIS A 6 4.35 2.48 -1.66
N ASP A 7 3.06 2.81 -1.65
CA ASP A 7 1.99 1.81 -1.61
C ASP A 7 1.69 1.13 -2.96
N ASP A 8 2.44 1.49 -4.01
CA ASP A 8 2.53 0.73 -5.26
C ASP A 8 3.54 -0.44 -5.12
N HIS A 9 3.50 -1.17 -4.01
CA HIS A 9 4.26 -2.40 -3.84
C HIS A 9 3.67 -3.51 -4.70
N GLY A 10 4.27 -3.73 -5.88
CA GLY A 10 4.40 -5.01 -6.58
C GLY A 10 3.13 -5.72 -7.09
N ASN A 11 1.94 -5.38 -6.62
CA ASN A 11 0.69 -6.07 -6.93
C ASN A 11 -0.15 -5.27 -7.93
N THR A 12 0.46 -4.89 -9.05
CA THR A 12 -0.23 -4.25 -10.19
C THR A 12 -0.29 -5.24 -11.35
N LEU A 13 -1.26 -5.07 -12.27
CA LEU A 13 -1.39 -5.96 -13.43
C LEU A 13 -0.12 -5.95 -14.28
N SER A 14 0.50 -4.78 -14.47
CA SER A 14 1.77 -4.67 -15.22
C SER A 14 2.93 -5.42 -14.56
N ALA A 15 2.98 -5.43 -13.21
CA ALA A 15 4.01 -6.15 -12.47
C ALA A 15 3.81 -7.68 -12.57
N TRP A 16 2.58 -8.16 -12.34
CA TRP A 16 2.24 -9.58 -12.48
C TRP A 16 2.45 -10.10 -13.89
N PHE A 17 2.11 -9.31 -14.91
CA PHE A 17 2.40 -9.65 -16.30
C PHE A 17 3.89 -9.90 -16.52
N LEU A 18 4.75 -8.98 -16.06
CA LEU A 18 6.19 -9.12 -16.23
C LEU A 18 6.72 -10.36 -15.50
N THR A 19 6.33 -10.55 -14.24
CA THR A 19 6.76 -11.72 -13.45
C THR A 19 6.29 -13.03 -14.08
N ALA A 20 5.01 -13.14 -14.43
CA ALA A 20 4.46 -14.37 -15.02
C ALA A 20 5.08 -14.67 -16.39
N SER A 21 5.25 -13.65 -17.24
CA SER A 21 5.86 -13.83 -18.56
C SER A 21 7.31 -14.30 -18.48
N TRP A 22 8.11 -13.81 -17.53
CA TRP A 22 9.46 -14.33 -17.31
C TRP A 22 9.46 -15.78 -16.83
N ILE A 23 8.60 -16.14 -15.88
CA ILE A 23 8.48 -17.54 -15.43
C ILE A 23 8.19 -18.45 -16.64
N VAL A 24 7.24 -18.07 -17.48
CA VAL A 24 6.88 -18.86 -18.68
C VAL A 24 8.05 -18.97 -19.65
N ILE A 25 8.68 -17.85 -20.02
CA ILE A 25 9.78 -17.82 -20.99
C ILE A 25 10.95 -18.69 -20.53
N TRP A 26 11.36 -18.53 -19.27
CA TRP A 26 12.48 -19.29 -18.71
C TRP A 26 12.14 -20.76 -18.48
N THR A 27 10.87 -21.08 -18.19
CA THR A 27 10.40 -22.47 -18.12
C THR A 27 10.49 -23.13 -19.49
N VAL A 28 10.01 -22.47 -20.55
CA VAL A 28 10.08 -23.01 -21.92
C VAL A 28 11.54 -23.21 -22.36
N ALA A 29 12.41 -22.22 -22.10
CA ALA A 29 13.83 -22.33 -22.41
C ALA A 29 14.49 -23.47 -21.63
N GLY A 30 14.22 -23.59 -20.33
CA GLY A 30 14.73 -24.68 -19.49
C GLY A 30 14.29 -26.06 -19.98
N VAL A 31 13.02 -26.23 -20.32
CA VAL A 31 12.49 -27.49 -20.88
C VAL A 31 13.18 -27.83 -22.20
N ALA A 32 13.36 -26.85 -23.10
CA ALA A 32 14.04 -27.09 -24.36
C ALA A 32 15.51 -27.50 -24.17
N ILE A 33 16.22 -26.87 -23.23
CA ILE A 33 17.60 -27.22 -22.87
C ILE A 33 17.67 -28.65 -22.31
N ILE A 34 16.76 -29.02 -21.40
CA ILE A 34 16.66 -30.38 -20.86
C ILE A 34 16.37 -31.40 -21.97
N ALA A 35 15.59 -31.02 -22.98
CA ALA A 35 15.34 -31.84 -24.17
C ALA A 35 16.54 -31.92 -25.14
N GLY A 36 17.73 -31.47 -24.74
CA GLY A 36 18.97 -31.58 -25.51
C GLY A 36 19.17 -30.48 -26.55
N GLN A 37 18.39 -29.40 -26.49
CA GLN A 37 18.60 -28.26 -27.39
C GLN A 37 19.79 -27.38 -26.94
N SER A 38 20.28 -26.55 -27.87
CA SER A 38 21.42 -25.65 -27.64
C SER A 38 21.18 -24.68 -26.48
N LEU A 39 22.02 -24.78 -25.44
CA LEU A 39 22.02 -23.90 -24.27
C LEU A 39 22.09 -22.42 -24.68
N ILE A 40 23.05 -22.08 -25.53
CA ILE A 40 23.31 -20.69 -25.93
C ILE A 40 22.11 -20.13 -26.70
N THR A 41 21.58 -20.90 -27.65
CA THR A 41 20.44 -20.47 -28.49
C THR A 41 19.21 -20.19 -27.62
N TRP A 42 18.83 -21.12 -26.75
CA TRP A 42 17.64 -20.96 -25.91
C TRP A 42 17.81 -19.89 -24.82
N THR A 43 19.03 -19.68 -24.34
CA THR A 43 19.35 -18.57 -23.43
C THR A 43 19.17 -17.22 -24.14
N ILE A 44 19.69 -17.07 -25.36
CA ILE A 44 19.51 -15.84 -26.14
C ILE A 44 18.03 -15.60 -26.44
N VAL A 45 17.28 -16.63 -26.84
CA VAL A 45 15.84 -16.54 -27.06
C VAL A 45 15.12 -16.07 -25.79
N ALA A 46 15.44 -16.66 -24.63
CA ALA A 46 14.85 -16.26 -23.35
C ALA A 46 15.17 -14.81 -22.98
N LEU A 47 16.41 -14.36 -23.22
CA LEU A 47 16.83 -12.98 -22.96
C LEU A 47 16.10 -11.98 -23.86
N VAL A 48 16.05 -12.24 -25.17
CA VAL A 48 15.33 -11.38 -26.12
C VAL A 48 13.83 -11.33 -25.78
N GLY A 49 13.23 -12.48 -25.47
CA GLY A 49 11.85 -12.54 -24.99
C GLY A 49 11.64 -11.75 -23.70
N SER A 50 12.57 -11.85 -22.75
CA SER A 50 12.53 -11.11 -21.49
C SER A 50 12.54 -9.59 -21.69
N ILE A 51 13.35 -9.09 -22.64
CA ILE A 51 13.40 -7.68 -23.02
C ILE A 51 12.08 -7.24 -23.65
N ALA A 52 11.51 -8.05 -24.56
CA ALA A 52 10.22 -7.75 -25.18
C ALA A 52 9.10 -7.65 -24.13
N CYS A 53 9.03 -8.60 -23.18
CA CYS A 53 8.08 -8.56 -22.07
C CYS A 53 8.26 -7.33 -21.18
N ALA A 54 9.50 -6.94 -20.89
CA ALA A 54 9.79 -5.72 -20.12
C ALA A 54 9.30 -4.45 -20.85
N ALA A 55 9.47 -4.38 -22.17
CA ALA A 55 8.95 -3.27 -22.97
C ALA A 55 7.41 -3.19 -22.89
N VAL A 56 6.72 -4.33 -23.05
CA VAL A 56 5.25 -4.40 -22.94
C VAL A 56 4.78 -3.99 -21.54
N ALA A 57 5.41 -4.50 -20.48
CA ALA A 57 5.10 -4.11 -19.11
C ALA A 57 5.30 -2.59 -18.88
N GLY A 58 6.35 -2.02 -19.47
CA GLY A 58 6.58 -0.57 -19.47
C GLY A 58 5.46 0.22 -20.14
N VAL A 59 4.94 -0.26 -21.27
CA VAL A 59 3.77 0.33 -21.95
C VAL A 59 2.51 0.20 -21.11
N MET A 60 2.25 -0.97 -20.51
CA MET A 60 1.12 -1.17 -19.60
C MET A 60 1.16 -0.20 -18.41
N LYS A 61 2.36 0.01 -17.84
CA LYS A 61 2.55 0.99 -16.77
C LYS A 61 2.22 2.41 -17.23
N ARG A 62 2.58 2.79 -18.46
CA ARG A 62 2.22 4.09 -19.06
C ARG A 62 0.71 4.22 -19.31
N ALA A 63 0.05 3.13 -19.66
CA ALA A 63 -1.40 3.08 -19.84
C ALA A 63 -2.20 3.09 -18.52
N GLY A 64 -1.55 3.23 -17.36
CA GLY A 64 -2.19 3.31 -16.05
C GLY A 64 -2.36 1.96 -15.34
N LEU A 65 -1.99 0.84 -15.97
CA LEU A 65 -2.07 -0.51 -15.38
C LEU A 65 -0.94 -0.81 -14.37
N GLY A 66 -0.10 0.18 -14.08
CA GLY A 66 1.01 0.10 -13.14
C GLY A 66 0.78 0.83 -11.82
N ARG A 67 -0.47 1.18 -11.51
CA ARG A 67 -0.90 1.70 -10.20
C ARG A 67 -2.20 1.05 -9.78
N LYS A 68 -2.44 0.93 -8.47
CA LYS A 68 -3.73 0.46 -7.94
C LYS A 68 -4.75 1.58 -7.86
N THR A 69 -4.30 2.77 -7.49
CA THR A 69 -5.13 3.97 -7.41
C THR A 69 -4.83 4.91 -8.58
N PRO A 70 -5.85 5.55 -9.18
CA PRO A 70 -5.63 6.66 -10.10
C PRO A 70 -4.73 7.70 -9.43
N ARG A 71 -3.82 8.35 -10.18
CA ARG A 71 -3.08 9.47 -9.58
C ARG A 71 -4.09 10.48 -9.05
N PRO A 72 -3.92 10.99 -7.83
CA PRO A 72 -4.72 12.12 -7.38
C PRO A 72 -4.59 13.21 -8.46
N LEU A 73 -5.75 13.64 -8.97
CA LEU A 73 -5.79 14.77 -9.90
C LEU A 73 -5.16 15.96 -9.17
N PRO A 74 -4.28 16.73 -9.84
CA PRO A 74 -3.81 17.97 -9.24
C PRO A 74 -5.02 18.80 -8.85
N MET A 75 -5.06 19.28 -7.60
CA MET A 75 -6.16 20.14 -7.14
C MET A 75 -6.30 21.31 -8.11
N THR A 76 -7.55 21.62 -8.47
CA THR A 76 -7.80 22.85 -9.23
C THR A 76 -7.40 24.06 -8.38
N ARG A 77 -7.11 25.20 -9.01
CA ARG A 77 -6.75 26.43 -8.27
C ARG A 77 -7.80 26.78 -7.20
N GLU A 78 -9.08 26.60 -7.54
CA GLU A 78 -10.20 26.83 -6.62
C GLU A 78 -10.17 25.90 -5.40
N GLN A 79 -9.84 24.62 -5.61
CA GLN A 79 -9.69 23.65 -4.53
C GLN A 79 -8.45 23.94 -3.67
N TYR A 80 -7.37 24.42 -4.29
CA TYR A 80 -6.17 24.84 -3.59
C TYR A 80 -6.44 26.06 -2.69
N ASP A 81 -7.10 27.09 -3.22
CA ASP A 81 -7.43 28.30 -2.47
C ASP A 81 -8.42 28.00 -1.32
N ALA A 82 -9.40 27.12 -1.56
CA ALA A 82 -10.30 26.63 -0.50
C ALA A 82 -9.55 25.85 0.59
N SER A 83 -8.55 25.04 0.22
CA SER A 83 -7.72 24.30 1.19
C SER A 83 -6.86 25.24 2.05
N LEU A 84 -6.36 26.34 1.48
CA LEU A 84 -5.61 27.35 2.23
C LEU A 84 -6.53 28.10 3.18
N LEU A 85 -7.72 28.52 2.74
CA LEU A 85 -8.71 29.19 3.58
C LEU A 85 -9.18 28.31 4.74
N ALA A 86 -9.44 27.03 4.49
CA ALA A 86 -9.81 26.07 5.55
C ALA A 86 -8.68 25.92 6.58
N LYS A 87 -7.43 25.77 6.11
CA LYS A 87 -6.26 25.67 6.98
C LYS A 87 -6.02 26.95 7.79
N THR A 88 -6.24 28.11 7.20
CA THR A 88 -6.18 29.40 7.91
C THR A 88 -7.29 29.53 8.94
N LYS A 89 -8.51 29.06 8.64
CA LYS A 89 -9.62 29.07 9.60
C LYS A 89 -9.33 28.18 10.81
N ASP A 90 -8.77 26.98 10.59
CA ASP A 90 -8.38 26.08 11.68
C ASP A 90 -7.25 26.68 12.56
N LEU A 91 -6.34 27.46 11.98
CA LEU A 91 -5.29 28.16 12.72
C LEU A 91 -5.79 29.39 13.49
N LEU A 92 -6.97 29.92 13.14
CA LEU A 92 -7.58 31.12 13.75
C LEU A 92 -8.68 30.81 14.76
N VAL A 93 -9.03 29.54 14.96
CA VAL A 93 -9.91 29.10 16.06
C VAL A 93 -9.01 28.72 17.24
N PRO A 94 -8.83 29.57 18.27
CA PRO A 94 -8.19 29.13 19.49
C PRO A 94 -9.08 28.06 20.13
N GLU A 95 -8.45 26.96 20.53
CA GLU A 95 -9.04 25.93 21.37
C GLU A 95 -9.74 26.59 22.56
N ARG A 96 -11.07 26.66 22.51
CA ARG A 96 -11.87 27.15 23.64
C ARG A 96 -11.80 26.06 24.69
N GLN A 97 -10.79 26.15 25.54
CA GLN A 97 -10.61 25.34 26.73
C GLN A 97 -11.83 25.57 27.63
N THR A 98 -12.83 24.69 27.55
CA THR A 98 -13.92 24.63 28.53
C THR A 98 -13.35 23.99 29.78
N SER A 99 -12.79 24.84 30.64
CA SER A 99 -12.60 24.53 32.05
C SER A 99 -13.99 24.48 32.71
N ASP A 100 -14.62 23.31 32.66
CA ASP A 100 -15.74 23.01 33.55
C ASP A 100 -15.14 22.66 34.92
N ASP A 101 -14.83 23.72 35.65
CA ASP A 101 -14.63 23.72 37.10
C ASP A 101 -16.01 23.64 37.74
N GLU A 102 -16.54 22.42 37.86
CA GLU A 102 -17.71 22.12 38.68
C GLU A 102 -17.33 20.99 39.64
N GLY A 103 -16.51 21.37 40.62
CA GLY A 103 -16.48 20.66 41.90
C GLY A 103 -17.71 21.08 42.71
N ASP A 104 -18.68 20.18 42.87
CA ASP A 104 -19.28 19.90 44.17
C ASP A 104 -20.11 18.60 44.18
N GLU A 105 -19.72 17.71 45.11
CA GLU A 105 -20.42 16.56 45.70
C GLU A 105 -20.63 15.22 44.92
N PRO A 106 -20.76 14.08 45.63
CA PRO A 106 -19.99 13.65 46.80
C PRO A 106 -19.46 12.20 46.67
N ALA A 107 -18.55 11.86 47.56
CA ALA A 107 -17.90 10.56 47.67
C ALA A 107 -18.87 9.37 47.71
N SER A 108 -18.89 8.57 46.65
CA SER A 108 -19.39 7.19 46.68
C SER A 108 -18.33 6.22 46.15
N ARG A 109 -17.60 5.67 47.13
CA ARG A 109 -16.77 4.45 47.16
C ARG A 109 -16.61 3.68 45.84
N LYS A 110 -15.39 3.72 45.30
CA LYS A 110 -14.86 2.66 44.43
C LYS A 110 -14.53 1.41 45.24
N ALA A 111 -14.85 0.27 44.62
CA ALA A 111 -14.06 -0.96 44.56
C ALA A 111 -13.94 -1.83 45.83
N HIS A 112 -14.55 -3.01 45.77
CA HIS A 112 -13.77 -4.26 45.72
C HIS A 112 -14.66 -5.44 45.29
N ASP A 113 -14.84 -5.59 43.98
CA ASP A 113 -15.23 -6.87 43.40
C ASP A 113 -13.94 -7.68 43.24
N ARG A 114 -13.62 -8.48 44.26
CA ARG A 114 -12.42 -9.31 44.31
C ARG A 114 -12.84 -10.74 43.99
N ALA A 115 -12.49 -11.13 42.77
CA ALA A 115 -12.38 -12.49 42.25
C ALA A 115 -12.49 -13.62 43.30
N SER A 116 -13.60 -14.35 43.27
CA SER A 116 -13.69 -15.70 43.81
C SER A 116 -13.28 -16.70 42.72
N VAL A 117 -11.98 -16.98 42.64
CA VAL A 117 -11.46 -18.20 41.98
C VAL A 117 -10.52 -18.87 42.98
N SER A 118 -11.06 -19.78 43.78
CA SER A 118 -10.34 -20.92 44.37
C SER A 118 -11.30 -21.80 45.16
N ALA A 119 -11.06 -23.11 45.09
CA ALA A 119 -11.58 -24.22 45.88
C ALA A 119 -12.87 -24.92 45.39
N GLY A 120 -12.70 -26.16 44.93
CA GLY A 120 -13.77 -27.11 44.65
C GLY A 120 -13.24 -28.37 43.96
N ASN A 121 -12.32 -29.07 44.63
CA ASN A 121 -11.77 -30.35 44.23
C ASN A 121 -12.34 -31.39 45.19
N GLU A 122 -13.40 -32.08 44.79
CA GLU A 122 -13.87 -33.37 45.33
C GLU A 122 -14.40 -34.23 44.20
#